data_AF-A0A4Y2SZ27-F1
#
_entry.id   AF-A0A4Y2SZ27-F1
#
_cell.length_a   1.000
_cell.length_b   1.000
_cell.length_c   1.000
_cell.angle_alpha   90.00
_cell.angle_beta   90.00
_cell.angle_gamma   90.00
#
_symmetry.space_group_name_H-M   'P 1'
#
loop_
_entity.id
_entity.type
_entity.pdbx_description
1 polymer ?
#
loop_
_entity_poly.entity_id
_entity_poly.type
_entity_poly.pdbx_seq_one_letter_code
_entity_poly.pdbx_strand_id
1 'polypeptide(L)'
;TADEVFFYGVNSKSEYLITRIARGTNQEAEAWIYLKLSNGKIYQLPETSGFQQSSSDKRTFSCGGLQIHYLSPMRRWRIFFNGLLNETSEDGESAEKKVHVKFALLWRASTDPFDFRTHVSSKTLTTSLAKAKWNQYTPPIERLFKALDLYTQCGIIMGTVSIDASEEVDLYLFGERKRFMGNIPSLEGAESCHIFGHIPKNGRFVHFIQVSVPNIVEK
;
A
#
# COMPACT_ATOMS: atom_id res chain seq x y z
N THR A 1 -16.33 -6.51 6.70
CA THR A 1 -15.30 -6.65 5.66
C THR A 1 -14.63 -5.32 5.49
N ALA A 2 -13.31 -5.31 5.41
CA ALA A 2 -12.56 -4.08 5.27
C ALA A 2 -12.35 -3.72 3.79
N ASP A 3 -12.52 -2.44 3.47
CA ASP A 3 -12.15 -1.87 2.17
C ASP A 3 -10.88 -1.05 2.39
N GLU A 4 -9.75 -1.55 1.90
CA GLU A 4 -8.44 -0.95 2.10
C GLU A 4 -7.87 -0.43 0.78
N VAL A 5 -7.32 0.78 0.84
CA VAL A 5 -6.41 1.28 -0.19
C VAL A 5 -5.00 1.39 0.37
N PHE A 6 -4.06 0.81 -0.36
CA PHE A 6 -2.64 0.74 0.00
C PHE A 6 -1.81 1.32 -1.13
N PHE A 7 -0.84 2.16 -0.79
CA PHE A 7 0.11 2.75 -1.71
C PHE A 7 1.49 2.58 -1.14
N TYR A 8 2.43 2.20 -1.99
CA TYR A 8 3.84 2.35 -1.67
C TYR A 8 4.62 2.83 -2.88
N GLY A 9 5.77 3.43 -2.63
CA GLY A 9 6.73 3.80 -3.65
C GLY A 9 8.12 3.98 -3.09
N VAL A 10 9.12 3.77 -3.94
CA VAL A 10 10.55 3.88 -3.62
C VAL A 10 11.27 4.60 -4.75
N ASN A 11 12.47 5.12 -4.49
CA ASN A 11 13.39 5.53 -5.54
C ASN A 11 14.85 5.12 -5.25
N SER A 12 15.76 5.50 -6.15
CA SER A 12 17.19 5.18 -6.05
C SER A 12 17.94 5.93 -4.95
N LYS A 13 17.30 6.91 -4.29
CA LYS A 13 17.85 7.63 -3.13
C LYS A 13 17.48 6.97 -1.79
N SER A 14 16.89 5.77 -1.84
CA SER A 14 16.31 5.10 -0.67
C SER A 14 15.23 5.90 0.04
N GLU A 15 14.58 6.83 -0.68
CA GLU A 15 13.33 7.44 -0.22
C GLU A 15 12.21 6.43 -0.45
N TYR A 16 11.33 6.29 0.52
CA TYR A 16 10.15 5.46 0.34
C TYR A 16 8.98 5.95 1.18
N LEU A 17 7.79 5.71 0.63
CA LEU A 17 6.53 5.96 1.29
C LEU A 17 5.72 4.67 1.29
N ILE A 18 5.14 4.32 2.43
CA ILE A 18 4.04 3.37 2.54
C ILE A 18 2.90 4.11 3.22
N THR A 19 1.72 4.06 2.62
CA THR A 19 0.52 4.63 3.24
C THR A 19 -0.71 3.81 2.91
N ARG A 20 -1.57 3.62 3.91
CA ARG A 20 -2.86 2.94 3.72
C ARG A 20 -3.96 3.56 4.55
N ILE A 21 -5.19 3.36 4.10
CA ILE A 21 -6.39 3.51 4.91
C ILE A 21 -7.24 2.25 4.72
N ALA A 22 -7.53 1.57 5.83
CA ALA A 22 -8.48 0.46 5.89
C ALA A 22 -9.78 0.95 6.53
N ARG A 23 -10.92 0.75 5.87
CA ARG A 23 -12.24 1.08 6.41
C ARG A 23 -12.91 -0.19 6.91
N GLY A 24 -13.22 -0.25 8.20
CA GLY A 24 -13.93 -1.35 8.84
C GLY A 24 -15.44 -1.17 8.84
N THR A 25 -16.12 -2.01 9.63
CA THR A 25 -17.54 -1.82 9.96
C THR A 25 -17.72 -0.62 10.91
N ASN A 26 -18.94 -0.09 11.02
CA ASN A 26 -19.28 0.96 12.00
C ASN A 26 -18.50 2.29 11.88
N GLN A 27 -18.06 2.65 10.67
CA GLN A 27 -17.28 3.88 10.40
C GLN A 27 -15.90 3.91 11.07
N GLU A 28 -15.41 2.78 11.57
CA GLU A 28 -14.03 2.66 12.03
C GLU A 28 -13.09 2.67 10.82
N ALA A 29 -11.98 3.39 10.96
CA ALA A 29 -10.90 3.39 9.99
C ALA A 29 -9.55 3.36 10.68
N GLU A 30 -8.59 2.74 10.00
CA GLU A 30 -7.21 2.66 10.43
C GLU A 30 -6.34 3.30 9.35
N ALA A 31 -5.47 4.23 9.75
CA ALA A 31 -4.48 4.82 8.87
C ALA A 31 -3.07 4.33 9.23
N TRP A 32 -2.23 4.23 8.22
CA TRP A 32 -0.82 3.93 8.37
C TRP A 32 -0.01 4.84 7.46
N ILE A 33 1.09 5.38 7.98
CA ILE A 33 2.08 6.15 7.22
C ILE A 33 3.45 5.70 7.68
N TYR A 34 4.29 5.38 6.72
CA TYR A 34 5.72 5.24 6.88
C TYR A 34 6.37 6.05 5.76
N LEU A 35 7.11 7.10 6.12
CA LEU A 35 7.85 7.93 5.18
C LEU A 35 9.34 7.94 5.55
N LYS A 36 10.20 7.54 4.63
CA LYS A 36 11.65 7.74 4.75
C LYS A 36 12.12 8.75 3.72
N LEU A 37 12.90 9.73 4.17
CA LEU A 37 13.56 10.71 3.32
C LEU A 37 15.03 10.33 3.06
N SER A 38 15.63 10.96 2.05
CA SER A 38 17.01 10.70 1.62
C SER A 38 18.07 11.03 2.67
N ASN A 39 17.72 11.81 3.70
CA ASN A 39 18.56 12.10 4.86
C ASN A 39 18.55 10.96 5.91
N GLY A 40 17.89 9.83 5.64
CA GLY A 40 17.82 8.68 6.55
C GLY A 40 16.77 8.82 7.66
N LYS A 41 16.08 9.96 7.76
CA LYS A 41 15.01 10.16 8.73
C LYS A 41 13.74 9.43 8.32
N ILE A 42 13.08 8.86 9.31
CA ILE A 42 11.84 8.09 9.20
C ILE A 42 10.73 8.81 9.96
N TYR A 43 9.55 8.87 9.36
CA TYR A 43 8.36 9.49 9.92
C TYR A 43 7.20 8.49 9.88
N GLN A 44 6.68 8.14 11.05
CA GLN A 44 5.65 7.13 11.19
C GLN A 44 4.41 7.69 11.87
N LEU A 45 3.24 7.32 11.37
CA LEU A 45 1.99 7.63 12.05
C LEU A 45 1.87 6.68 13.25
N PRO A 46 1.85 7.19 14.51
CA PRO A 46 1.52 6.34 15.65
C PRO A 46 0.17 5.68 15.40
N GLU A 47 0.01 4.40 15.78
CA GLU A 47 -1.21 3.62 15.51
C GLU A 47 -2.48 4.46 15.73
N THR A 48 -3.23 4.70 14.64
CA THR A 48 -4.49 5.41 14.70
C THR A 48 -5.62 4.43 14.46
N SER A 49 -6.36 4.10 15.52
CA SER A 49 -7.77 3.78 15.40
C SER A 49 -8.55 5.09 15.40
N GLY A 50 -9.24 5.37 14.31
CA GLY A 50 -9.98 6.62 14.13
C GLY A 50 -11.36 6.38 13.54
N PHE A 51 -12.14 7.45 13.49
CA PHE A 51 -13.39 7.46 12.73
C PHE A 51 -13.11 7.92 11.30
N GLN A 52 -13.63 7.18 10.33
CA GLN A 52 -13.78 7.68 8.97
C GLN A 52 -14.69 8.91 9.05
N GLN A 53 -14.18 10.08 8.67
CA GLN A 53 -15.03 11.26 8.54
C GLN A 53 -16.20 10.93 7.60
N SER A 54 -17.42 11.32 8.01
CA SER A 54 -18.64 11.14 7.23
C SER A 54 -18.59 11.99 5.96
N SER A 55 -17.82 11.55 4.96
CA SER A 55 -17.88 12.14 3.63
C SER A 55 -19.11 11.60 2.92
N SER A 56 -19.95 12.50 2.42
CA SER A 56 -21.00 12.17 1.45
C SER A 56 -20.44 11.49 0.20
N ASP A 57 -19.13 11.65 -0.04
CA ASP A 57 -18.41 11.08 -1.14
C ASP A 57 -17.74 9.74 -0.80
N LYS A 58 -18.24 8.63 -1.36
CA LYS A 58 -17.66 7.28 -1.21
C LYS A 58 -16.25 7.15 -1.83
N ARG A 59 -15.79 8.17 -2.54
CA ARG A 59 -14.51 8.25 -3.26
C ARG A 59 -13.32 8.55 -2.35
N THR A 60 -13.59 8.97 -1.12
CA THR A 60 -12.58 9.42 -0.16
C THR A 60 -12.40 8.41 0.97
N PHE A 61 -11.14 8.18 1.30
CA PHE A 61 -10.66 7.46 2.46
C PHE A 61 -10.01 8.50 3.38
N SER A 62 -10.36 8.53 4.66
CA SER A 62 -9.83 9.54 5.58
C SER A 62 -9.73 9.01 7.00
N CYS A 63 -8.57 9.15 7.63
CA CYS A 63 -8.36 8.81 9.04
C CYS A 63 -7.10 9.51 9.56
N GLY A 64 -7.15 10.06 10.79
CA GLY A 64 -5.95 10.57 11.47
C GLY A 64 -5.17 11.67 10.73
N GLY A 65 -5.84 12.54 9.96
CA GLY A 65 -5.20 13.58 9.14
C GLY A 65 -4.73 13.11 7.75
N LEU A 66 -4.72 11.80 7.50
CA LEU A 66 -4.49 11.21 6.17
C LEU A 66 -5.79 11.22 5.37
N GLN A 67 -5.70 11.66 4.11
CA GLN A 67 -6.79 11.62 3.15
C GLN A 67 -6.30 11.06 1.82
N ILE A 68 -7.04 10.08 1.29
CA ILE A 68 -6.75 9.43 0.01
C ILE A 68 -8.04 9.41 -0.82
N HIS A 69 -8.03 10.05 -1.99
CA HIS A 69 -9.20 10.06 -2.87
C HIS A 69 -8.79 10.01 -4.34
N TYR A 70 -9.63 9.40 -5.19
CA TYR A 70 -9.35 9.38 -6.62
C TYR A 70 -9.83 10.66 -7.30
N LEU A 71 -8.95 11.25 -8.10
CA LEU A 71 -9.27 12.34 -9.03
C LEU A 71 -9.84 11.78 -10.33
N SER A 72 -9.40 10.58 -10.72
CA SER A 72 -9.91 9.82 -11.85
C SER A 72 -9.80 8.34 -11.50
N PRO A 73 -10.93 7.59 -11.45
CA PRO A 73 -10.95 6.19 -11.06
C PRO A 73 -9.87 5.38 -11.79
N MET A 74 -9.14 4.54 -11.07
CA MET A 74 -8.07 3.68 -11.60
C MET A 74 -6.93 4.40 -12.34
N ARG A 75 -6.86 5.74 -12.33
CA ARG A 75 -5.86 6.50 -13.10
C ARG A 75 -5.09 7.49 -12.26
N ARG A 76 -5.77 8.27 -11.41
CA ARG A 76 -5.15 9.34 -10.62
C ARG A 76 -5.76 9.44 -9.24
N TRP A 77 -4.90 9.52 -8.23
CA TRP A 77 -5.29 9.64 -6.83
C TRP A 77 -4.49 10.75 -6.15
N ARG A 78 -5.14 11.47 -5.25
CA ARG A 78 -4.49 12.42 -4.36
C ARG A 78 -4.31 11.77 -3.00
N ILE A 79 -3.12 11.90 -2.45
CA ILE A 79 -2.73 11.41 -1.14
C ILE A 79 -2.25 12.64 -0.36
N PHE A 80 -2.94 12.97 0.71
CA PHE A 80 -2.67 14.16 1.50
C PHE A 80 -2.57 13.80 2.97
N PHE A 81 -1.60 14.39 3.66
CA PHE A 81 -1.50 14.30 5.10
C PHE A 81 -1.12 15.66 5.68
N ASN A 82 -1.67 15.95 6.86
CA ASN A 82 -1.31 17.10 7.66
C ASN A 82 -1.53 16.75 9.13
N GLY A 83 -0.45 16.53 9.88
CA GLY A 83 -0.54 16.08 11.26
C GLY A 83 0.82 15.76 11.88
N LEU A 84 0.80 15.16 13.07
CA LEU A 84 2.01 14.78 13.79
C LEU A 84 2.42 13.34 13.44
N LEU A 85 3.71 13.15 13.14
CA LEU A 85 4.34 11.83 12.98
C LEU A 85 5.47 11.68 14.00
N ASN A 86 5.75 10.45 14.40
CA ASN A 86 6.94 10.11 15.18
C ASN A 86 8.16 10.14 14.25
N GLU A 87 9.17 10.93 14.57
CA GLU A 87 10.47 10.98 13.89
C GLU A 87 11.42 9.95 14.53
N THR A 88 12.01 9.10 13.70
CA THR A 88 13.08 8.16 14.06
C THR A 88 14.19 8.18 13.00
N SER A 89 15.28 7.45 13.23
CA SER A 89 16.37 7.26 12.27
C SER A 89 16.67 5.77 12.07
N GLU A 90 17.34 5.42 10.98
CA GLU A 90 17.78 4.03 10.75
C GLU A 90 18.75 3.51 11.82
N ASP A 91 19.49 4.40 12.48
CA ASP A 91 20.48 4.05 13.49
C ASP A 91 19.86 3.71 14.87
N GLY A 92 18.53 3.76 15.00
CA GLY A 92 17.81 3.26 16.17
C GLY A 92 17.84 4.16 17.40
N GLU A 93 18.46 5.34 17.35
CA GLU A 93 18.36 6.34 18.41
C GLU A 93 17.00 7.04 18.36
N SER A 94 16.00 6.41 19.00
CA SER A 94 14.65 6.94 19.12
C SER A 94 14.54 7.83 20.37
N ALA A 95 14.68 9.14 20.22
CA ALA A 95 13.89 10.03 21.07
C ALA A 95 12.44 9.98 20.54
N GLU A 96 11.44 9.88 21.42
CA GLU A 96 10.01 9.99 21.04
C GLU A 96 9.67 11.41 20.55
N LYS A 97 10.29 11.84 19.45
CA LYS A 97 10.12 13.17 18.90
C LYS A 97 8.96 13.15 17.93
N LYS A 98 7.89 13.88 18.27
CA LYS A 98 6.79 14.15 17.35
C LYS A 98 7.08 15.42 16.56
N VAL A 99 6.90 15.35 15.26
CA VAL A 99 7.10 16.49 14.35
C VAL A 99 5.87 16.66 13.47
N HIS A 100 5.61 17.89 13.07
CA HIS A 100 4.51 18.20 12.17
C HIS A 100 4.94 17.88 10.74
N VAL A 101 4.25 16.94 10.09
CA VAL A 101 4.50 16.56 8.70
C VAL A 101 3.29 16.91 7.86
N LYS A 102 3.57 17.52 6.71
CA LYS A 102 2.56 17.79 5.68
C LYS A 102 3.06 17.25 4.37
N PHE A 103 2.21 16.51 3.65
CA PHE A 103 2.50 16.14 2.27
C PHE A 103 1.26 16.22 1.40
N ALA A 104 1.49 16.57 0.13
CA ALA A 104 0.47 16.62 -0.90
C ALA A 104 1.00 15.91 -2.14
N LEU A 105 0.60 14.65 -2.30
CA LEU A 105 1.13 13.74 -3.31
C LEU A 105 0.05 13.35 -4.31
N LEU A 106 0.49 13.09 -5.53
CA LEU A 106 -0.30 12.58 -6.63
C LEU A 106 0.22 11.20 -7.01
N TRP A 107 -0.63 10.20 -6.96
CA TRP A 107 -0.39 8.91 -7.59
C TRP A 107 -0.96 8.90 -9.01
N ARG A 108 -0.18 8.40 -9.97
CA ARG A 108 -0.59 8.18 -11.36
C ARG A 108 -0.34 6.73 -11.76
N ALA A 109 -1.36 6.08 -12.32
CA ALA A 109 -1.25 4.75 -12.87
C ALA A 109 -0.34 4.75 -14.10
N SER A 110 0.61 3.80 -14.14
CA SER A 110 1.42 3.49 -15.32
C SER A 110 0.96 2.21 -16.02
N THR A 111 0.01 1.49 -15.41
CA THR A 111 -0.54 0.22 -15.89
C THR A 111 -2.05 0.18 -15.72
N ASP A 112 -2.71 -0.68 -16.48
CA ASP A 112 -4.10 -1.03 -16.22
C ASP A 112 -4.21 -1.91 -14.96
N PRO A 113 -5.38 -1.94 -14.29
CA PRO A 113 -5.59 -2.80 -13.12
C PRO A 113 -5.29 -4.27 -13.41
N PHE A 114 -4.46 -4.89 -12.57
CA PHE A 114 -4.29 -6.34 -12.52
C PHE A 114 -5.18 -6.91 -11.42
N ASP A 115 -6.27 -7.58 -11.80
CA ASP A 115 -7.19 -8.23 -10.87
C ASP A 115 -6.76 -9.69 -10.63
N PHE A 116 -6.49 -10.03 -9.37
CA PHE A 116 -5.92 -11.33 -9.00
C PHE A 116 -6.91 -12.49 -9.14
N ARG A 117 -8.22 -12.24 -9.18
CA ARG A 117 -9.22 -13.28 -9.41
C ARG A 117 -9.38 -13.61 -10.88
N THR A 118 -9.22 -12.62 -11.76
CA THR A 118 -9.58 -12.76 -13.18
C THR A 118 -8.37 -12.82 -14.11
N HIS A 119 -7.25 -12.16 -13.78
CA HIS A 119 -6.06 -12.12 -14.63
C HIS A 119 -5.02 -13.20 -14.29
N VAL A 120 -5.13 -13.83 -13.12
CA VAL A 120 -4.28 -14.99 -12.78
C VAL A 120 -4.66 -16.19 -13.66
N SER A 121 -3.67 -16.81 -14.29
CA SER A 121 -3.87 -18.00 -15.14
C SER A 121 -4.52 -19.13 -14.35
N SER A 122 -5.75 -19.47 -14.71
CA SER A 122 -6.48 -20.58 -14.08
C SER A 122 -5.74 -21.90 -14.22
N LYS A 123 -5.11 -22.15 -15.38
CA LYS A 123 -4.31 -23.35 -15.62
C LYS A 123 -3.11 -23.43 -14.67
N THR A 124 -2.39 -22.33 -14.48
CA THR A 124 -1.24 -22.27 -13.57
C THR A 124 -1.70 -22.48 -12.13
N LEU A 125 -2.78 -21.81 -11.73
CA LEU A 125 -3.35 -21.93 -10.39
C LEU A 125 -3.81 -23.36 -10.09
N THR A 126 -4.61 -23.98 -10.96
CA THR A 126 -5.12 -25.34 -10.75
C THR A 126 -4.02 -26.38 -10.78
N THR A 127 -3.02 -26.22 -11.66
CA THR A 127 -1.85 -27.12 -11.69
C THR A 127 -1.05 -27.04 -10.39
N SER A 128 -0.82 -25.83 -9.87
CA SER A 128 -0.13 -25.63 -8.59
C SER A 128 -0.93 -26.20 -7.42
N LEU A 129 -2.25 -26.02 -7.41
CA LEU A 129 -3.13 -26.59 -6.40
C LEU A 129 -3.14 -28.13 -6.42
N ALA A 130 -3.17 -28.74 -7.60
CA ALA A 130 -3.13 -30.19 -7.76
C ALA A 130 -1.78 -30.81 -7.34
N LYS A 131 -0.69 -30.05 -7.44
CA LYS A 131 0.66 -30.51 -7.06
C LYS A 131 1.03 -30.23 -5.60
N ALA A 132 0.30 -29.34 -4.93
CA ALA A 132 0.54 -29.05 -3.53
C ALA A 132 0.19 -30.25 -2.65
N LYS A 133 0.96 -30.45 -1.58
CA LYS A 133 0.62 -31.39 -0.52
C LYS A 133 -0.30 -30.67 0.46
N TRP A 134 -1.39 -31.34 0.82
CA TRP A 134 -2.44 -30.80 1.66
C TRP A 134 -2.58 -31.66 2.92
N ASN A 135 -2.61 -31.03 4.08
CA ASN A 135 -2.96 -31.66 5.37
C ASN A 135 -4.44 -32.03 5.42
N GLN A 136 -5.26 -31.39 4.59
CA GLN A 136 -6.68 -31.63 4.47
C GLN A 136 -7.00 -32.40 3.18
N TYR A 137 -8.18 -33.06 3.15
CA TYR A 137 -8.63 -33.84 1.99
C TYR A 137 -8.86 -32.98 0.74
N THR A 138 -9.16 -31.70 0.91
CA THR A 138 -9.38 -30.74 -0.18
C THR A 138 -8.59 -29.45 0.05
N PRO A 139 -8.12 -28.80 -1.03
CA PRO A 139 -7.51 -27.47 -0.92
C PRO A 139 -8.50 -26.44 -0.33
N PRO A 140 -8.02 -25.44 0.45
CA PRO A 140 -8.86 -24.41 1.06
C PRO A 140 -9.22 -23.33 0.03
N ILE A 141 -9.97 -23.72 -1.00
CA ILE A 141 -10.31 -22.89 -2.17
C ILE A 141 -10.94 -21.56 -1.77
N GLU A 142 -11.87 -21.56 -0.82
CA GLU A 142 -12.54 -20.32 -0.38
C GLU A 142 -11.58 -19.33 0.28
N ARG A 143 -10.64 -19.80 1.11
CA ARG A 143 -9.62 -18.93 1.74
C ARG A 143 -8.73 -18.31 0.66
N LEU A 144 -8.32 -19.11 -0.33
CA LEU A 144 -7.54 -18.64 -1.47
C LEU A 144 -8.31 -17.60 -2.30
N PHE A 145 -9.58 -17.82 -2.63
CA PHE A 145 -10.35 -16.83 -3.39
C PHE A 145 -10.56 -15.52 -2.64
N LYS A 146 -10.77 -15.58 -1.31
CA LYS A 146 -10.82 -14.38 -0.45
C LYS A 146 -9.48 -13.65 -0.45
N ALA A 147 -8.37 -14.38 -0.42
CA ALA A 147 -7.02 -13.82 -0.47
C ALA A 147 -6.67 -13.16 -1.81
N LEU A 148 -7.30 -13.61 -2.90
CA LEU A 148 -7.13 -13.06 -4.24
C LEU A 148 -8.11 -11.91 -4.53
N ASP A 149 -8.98 -11.53 -3.60
CA ASP A 149 -9.93 -10.40 -3.75
C ASP A 149 -9.23 -9.04 -3.61
N LEU A 150 -8.30 -8.80 -4.51
CA LEU A 150 -7.54 -7.58 -4.64
C LEU A 150 -7.18 -7.30 -6.10
N TYR A 151 -6.88 -6.03 -6.35
CA TYR A 151 -6.29 -5.64 -7.62
C TYR A 151 -5.19 -4.60 -7.41
N THR A 152 -4.20 -4.62 -8.29
CA THR A 152 -3.03 -3.75 -8.18
C THR A 152 -2.74 -2.98 -9.46
N GLN A 153 -2.00 -1.88 -9.32
CA GLN A 153 -1.54 -1.03 -10.42
C GLN A 153 -0.17 -0.48 -10.09
N CYS A 154 0.79 -0.70 -10.98
CA CYS A 154 2.05 0.04 -10.96
C CYS A 154 1.80 1.51 -11.31
N GLY A 155 2.60 2.39 -10.71
CA GLY A 155 2.48 3.82 -10.92
C GLY A 155 3.61 4.62 -10.31
N ILE A 156 3.42 5.93 -10.34
CA ILE A 156 4.36 6.92 -9.81
C ILE A 156 3.65 7.74 -8.74
N ILE A 157 4.30 7.97 -7.61
CA ILE A 157 3.90 8.93 -6.57
C ILE A 157 4.82 10.14 -6.70
N MET A 158 4.23 11.33 -6.82
CA MET A 158 4.99 12.59 -6.92
C MET A 158 4.32 13.72 -6.17
N GLY A 159 5.09 14.65 -5.62
CA GLY A 159 4.57 15.83 -4.93
C GLY A 159 5.56 16.32 -3.89
N THR A 160 5.07 17.06 -2.89
CA THR A 160 5.94 17.69 -1.89
C THR A 160 5.66 17.21 -0.48
N VAL A 161 6.70 17.29 0.36
CA VAL A 161 6.67 17.05 1.81
C VAL A 161 7.33 18.22 2.53
N SER A 162 6.77 18.65 3.65
CA SER A 162 7.43 19.55 4.60
C SER A 162 7.37 19.01 6.02
N ILE A 163 8.43 19.27 6.79
CA ILE A 163 8.60 18.85 8.18
C ILE A 163 8.75 20.11 9.05
N ASP A 164 7.92 20.29 10.07
CA ASP A 164 7.89 21.48 10.96
C ASP A 164 7.89 22.82 10.19
N ALA A 165 7.12 22.88 9.11
CA ALA A 165 7.04 24.03 8.20
C ALA A 165 8.38 24.46 7.57
N SER A 166 9.33 23.51 7.45
CA SER A 166 10.52 23.66 6.62
C SER A 166 10.17 23.88 5.15
N GLU A 167 11.20 24.18 4.36
CA GLU A 167 11.11 24.14 2.90
C GLU A 167 10.56 22.78 2.42
N GLU A 168 9.75 22.85 1.37
CA GLU A 168 9.14 21.68 0.74
C GLU A 168 10.20 20.89 -0.04
N VAL A 169 10.23 19.57 0.18
CA VAL A 169 11.09 18.64 -0.55
C VAL A 169 10.25 17.87 -1.55
N ASP A 170 10.73 17.81 -2.80
CA ASP A 170 10.11 17.02 -3.85
C ASP A 170 10.33 15.52 -3.61
N LEU A 171 9.22 14.77 -3.61
CA LEU A 171 9.22 13.32 -3.71
C LEU A 171 8.86 12.88 -5.13
N TYR A 172 9.61 11.92 -5.63
CA TYR A 172 9.30 11.20 -6.86
C TYR A 172 9.64 9.72 -6.67
N LEU A 173 8.61 8.88 -6.60
CA LEU A 173 8.71 7.47 -6.21
C LEU A 173 8.00 6.59 -7.24
N PHE A 174 8.59 5.45 -7.55
CA PHE A 174 7.96 4.38 -8.33
C PHE A 174 7.42 3.32 -7.40
N GLY A 175 6.22 2.82 -7.67
CA GLY A 175 5.67 1.74 -6.86
C GLY A 175 4.32 1.26 -7.34
N GLU A 176 3.50 0.82 -6.39
CA GLU A 176 2.24 0.18 -6.71
C GLU A 176 1.14 0.61 -5.73
N ARG A 177 -0.07 0.68 -6.28
CA ARG A 177 -1.30 0.84 -5.55
C ARG A 177 -2.01 -0.51 -5.50
N LYS A 178 -2.48 -0.90 -4.33
CA LYS A 178 -3.34 -2.08 -4.12
C LYS A 178 -4.68 -1.62 -3.56
N ARG A 179 -5.75 -2.33 -3.91
CA ARG A 179 -7.02 -2.25 -3.17
C ARG A 179 -7.45 -3.64 -2.79
N PHE A 180 -7.75 -3.81 -1.51
CA PHE A 180 -8.20 -5.08 -0.94
C PHE A 180 -9.67 -4.94 -0.56
N MET A 181 -10.48 -5.93 -0.95
CA MET A 181 -11.90 -5.98 -0.61
C MET A 181 -12.16 -7.30 0.12
N GLY A 182 -12.03 -7.31 1.45
CA GLY A 182 -12.08 -8.58 2.17
C GLY A 182 -11.79 -8.48 3.67
N ASN A 183 -11.62 -9.62 4.31
CA ASN A 183 -11.18 -9.68 5.70
C ASN A 183 -9.64 -9.70 5.74
N ILE A 184 -9.07 -8.61 6.27
CA ILE A 184 -7.62 -8.35 6.46
C ILE A 184 -6.87 -9.38 7.31
N PRO A 185 -7.46 -10.15 8.27
CA PRO A 185 -6.70 -11.11 9.08
C PRO A 185 -5.90 -12.15 8.28
N SER A 186 -6.22 -12.33 6.99
CA SER A 186 -5.52 -13.26 6.10
C SER A 186 -4.14 -12.80 5.62
N LEU A 187 -3.74 -11.54 5.86
CA LEU A 187 -2.45 -10.98 5.41
C LEU A 187 -1.45 -10.72 6.54
N GLU A 188 -1.80 -11.02 7.79
CA GLU A 188 -0.87 -10.86 8.92
C GLU A 188 0.34 -11.79 8.74
N GLY A 189 1.55 -11.24 8.82
CA GLY A 189 2.79 -11.96 8.50
C GLY A 189 3.05 -12.16 7.01
N ALA A 190 2.29 -11.52 6.12
CA ALA A 190 2.60 -11.52 4.69
C ALA A 190 3.95 -10.85 4.43
N GLU A 191 4.79 -11.51 3.64
CA GLU A 191 6.04 -10.96 3.14
C GLU A 191 5.91 -10.69 1.65
N SER A 192 6.44 -9.55 1.20
CA SER A 192 6.49 -9.26 -0.24
C SER A 192 7.82 -8.67 -0.63
N CYS A 193 8.34 -9.15 -1.76
CA CYS A 193 9.50 -8.59 -2.42
C CYS A 193 9.07 -8.09 -3.79
N HIS A 194 9.37 -6.83 -4.06
CA HIS A 194 9.03 -6.16 -5.31
C HIS A 194 10.31 -5.67 -5.98
N ILE A 195 10.56 -6.12 -7.20
CA ILE A 195 11.70 -5.68 -8.02
C ILE A 195 11.13 -4.90 -9.19
N PHE A 196 11.49 -3.62 -9.25
CA PHE A 196 11.14 -2.73 -10.36
C PHE A 196 12.35 -2.54 -11.27
N GLY A 197 12.14 -2.73 -12.56
CA GLY A 197 13.13 -2.49 -13.60
C GLY A 197 12.59 -1.52 -14.64
N HIS A 198 13.47 -0.68 -15.17
CA HIS A 198 13.21 0.13 -16.35
C HIS A 198 14.28 -0.19 -17.38
N ILE A 199 13.87 -0.40 -18.63
CA ILE A 199 14.74 -0.69 -19.77
C ILE A 199 14.88 0.59 -20.59
N PRO A 200 15.97 1.37 -20.45
CA PRO A 200 16.07 2.69 -21.07
C PRO A 200 15.97 2.67 -22.60
N LYS A 201 16.46 1.60 -23.23
CA LYS A 201 16.47 1.46 -24.70
C LYS A 201 15.08 1.50 -25.33
N ASN A 202 14.05 1.06 -24.61
CA ASN A 202 12.70 0.95 -25.17
C ASN A 202 11.60 1.46 -24.21
N GLY A 203 11.98 2.07 -23.08
CA GLY A 203 11.05 2.62 -22.10
C GLY A 203 10.17 1.58 -21.40
N ARG A 204 10.49 0.28 -21.50
CA ARG A 204 9.69 -0.77 -20.86
C ARG A 204 9.95 -0.80 -19.37
N PHE A 205 8.88 -1.01 -18.61
CA PHE A 205 8.95 -1.31 -17.18
C PHE A 205 8.75 -2.80 -16.96
N VAL A 206 9.49 -3.34 -16.01
CA VAL A 206 9.33 -4.72 -15.54
C VAL A 206 9.06 -4.66 -14.04
N HIS A 207 8.09 -5.42 -13.59
CA HIS A 207 7.76 -5.56 -12.18
C HIS A 207 7.71 -7.04 -11.86
N PHE A 208 8.62 -7.49 -11.00
CA PHE A 208 8.57 -8.82 -10.41
C PHE A 208 8.06 -8.70 -8.99
N ILE A 209 7.09 -9.55 -8.66
CA ILE A 209 6.50 -9.62 -7.33
C ILE A 209 6.62 -11.04 -6.84
N GLN A 210 7.20 -11.19 -5.65
CA GLN A 210 7.07 -12.38 -4.84
C GLN A 210 6.26 -12.02 -3.62
N VAL A 211 5.17 -12.76 -3.37
CA VAL A 211 4.36 -12.63 -2.16
C VAL A 211 4.32 -13.98 -1.47
N SER A 212 4.64 -13.99 -0.18
CA SER A 212 4.39 -15.11 0.72
C SER A 212 3.31 -14.65 1.69
N VAL A 213 2.23 -15.43 1.83
CA VAL A 213 1.24 -15.14 2.86
C VAL A 213 1.01 -16.38 3.71
N PRO A 214 1.31 -16.34 5.01
CA PRO A 214 1.09 -17.47 5.89
C PRO A 214 -0.42 -17.73 6.03
N ASN A 215 -0.78 -18.97 6.37
CA ASN A 215 -2.14 -19.35 6.78
C ASN A 215 -3.26 -19.21 5.72
N ILE A 216 -2.96 -18.76 4.50
CA ILE A 216 -3.92 -18.79 3.37
C ILE A 216 -4.09 -20.21 2.84
N VAL A 217 -2.96 -20.90 2.75
CA VAL A 217 -2.83 -22.24 2.20
C VAL A 217 -2.05 -23.03 3.27
N GLU A 218 -2.74 -23.45 4.34
CA GLU A 218 -2.14 -24.38 5.30
C GLU A 218 -1.85 -25.68 4.56
N LYS A 219 -0.55 -25.91 4.29
CA LYS A 219 -0.04 -27.16 3.73
C LYS A 219 -0.13 -28.23 4.76
#